data_AF-A0A2E2Y710-F1
#
_entry.id   AF-A0A2E2Y710-F1
#
_cell.length_a   1.000
_cell.length_b   1.000
_cell.length_c   1.000
_cell.angle_alpha   90.00
_cell.angle_beta   90.00
_cell.angle_gamma   90.00
#
_symmetry.space_group_name_H-M   'P 1'
#
loop_
_entity.id
_entity.type
_entity.pdbx_description
1 polymer ?
#
loop_
_entity_poly.entity_id
_entity_poly.type
_entity_poly.pdbx_seq_one_letter_code
_entity_poly.pdbx_strand_id
1 'polypeptide(L)'
;MLKKTWEENSSIELTLTFSDRYPSEKTILDIDVLSDELPPSDGYTMFNAFHHFNTQEQEQILLKMSKGNWALVAEPLTPSLFTFTGIFFLTGPLHFLLAPFVSPFSWARLFWTYLLPVIPIVTCWDGLVSVLRAPSPSYLCQLAEKASDSSFNWSVEMAPFSFGRVSALVGSKKKCE
;
A
#
# COMPACT_ATOMS: atom_id res chain seq x y z
N MET A 1 -13.36 -17.68 -17.09
CA MET A 1 -12.32 -17.09 -16.20
C MET A 1 -11.13 -18.02 -16.24
N LEU A 2 -9.97 -17.54 -16.69
CA LEU A 2 -8.72 -18.29 -16.59
C LEU A 2 -8.33 -18.33 -15.11
N LYS A 3 -8.21 -19.53 -14.53
CA LYS A 3 -7.60 -19.72 -13.20
C LYS A 3 -6.20 -19.11 -13.25
N LYS A 4 -5.87 -18.29 -12.26
CA LYS A 4 -4.56 -17.64 -12.20
C LYS A 4 -3.56 -18.62 -11.62
N THR A 5 -2.33 -18.66 -12.15
CA THR A 5 -1.26 -19.61 -11.79
C THR A 5 -0.90 -19.67 -10.30
N TRP A 6 -1.25 -18.67 -9.49
CA TRP A 6 -1.06 -18.72 -8.04
C TRP A 6 -2.09 -19.62 -7.33
N GLU A 7 -3.29 -19.83 -7.91
CA GLU A 7 -4.34 -20.72 -7.37
C GLU A 7 -3.94 -22.19 -7.45
N GLU A 8 -3.05 -22.55 -8.38
CA GLU A 8 -2.59 -23.93 -8.59
C GLU A 8 -1.43 -24.31 -7.65
N ASN A 9 -0.75 -23.33 -7.06
CA ASN A 9 0.49 -23.53 -6.31
C ASN A 9 0.35 -23.36 -4.78
N SER A 10 -0.82 -23.01 -4.25
CA SER A 10 -1.04 -22.93 -2.79
C SER A 10 -1.69 -24.21 -2.26
N SER A 11 -1.01 -24.90 -1.35
CA SER A 11 -1.56 -26.03 -0.59
C SER A 11 -2.59 -25.62 0.48
N ILE A 12 -2.85 -24.32 0.62
CA ILE A 12 -3.77 -23.71 1.58
C ILE A 12 -4.89 -23.05 0.79
N GLU A 13 -6.14 -23.22 1.23
CA GLU A 13 -7.28 -22.47 0.71
C GLU A 13 -7.10 -20.98 1.06
N LEU A 14 -6.58 -20.21 0.09
CA LEU A 14 -6.45 -18.76 0.20
C LEU A 14 -7.85 -18.15 0.16
N THR A 15 -8.35 -17.77 1.33
CA THR A 15 -9.58 -16.96 1.42
C THR A 15 -9.27 -15.56 0.92
N LEU A 16 -9.50 -15.32 -0.37
CA LEU A 16 -9.34 -14.01 -0.97
C LEU A 16 -10.59 -13.16 -0.73
N THR A 17 -10.37 -11.97 -0.18
CA THR A 17 -11.40 -10.94 -0.02
C THR A 17 -11.02 -9.78 -0.94
N PHE A 18 -11.89 -9.49 -1.91
CA PHE A 18 -11.70 -8.35 -2.81
C PHE A 18 -12.22 -7.08 -2.15
N SER A 19 -11.58 -5.95 -2.43
CA SER A 19 -11.91 -4.66 -1.82
C SER A 19 -13.31 -4.15 -2.20
N ASP A 20 -13.69 -3.04 -1.56
CA ASP A 20 -14.81 -2.11 -1.83
C ASP A 20 -15.49 -2.18 -3.22
N ARG A 21 -14.74 -2.35 -4.31
CA ARG A 21 -15.28 -2.39 -5.67
C ARG A 21 -15.96 -3.71 -6.07
N TYR A 22 -15.62 -4.84 -5.44
CA TYR A 22 -16.22 -6.16 -5.71
C TYR A 22 -16.32 -7.02 -4.43
N PRO A 23 -17.10 -6.60 -3.42
CA PRO A 23 -17.10 -7.26 -2.13
C PRO A 23 -17.70 -8.66 -2.22
N SER A 24 -16.98 -9.67 -1.72
CA SER A 24 -17.62 -10.85 -1.15
C SER A 24 -18.09 -10.46 0.24
N GLU A 25 -19.41 -10.33 0.43
CA GLU A 25 -20.08 -9.62 1.55
C GLU A 25 -19.77 -10.10 3.00
N LYS A 26 -18.76 -10.96 3.24
CA LYS A 26 -18.54 -11.58 4.56
C LYS A 26 -17.22 -11.27 5.27
N THR A 27 -16.24 -10.63 4.63
CA THR A 27 -14.88 -10.52 5.23
C THR A 27 -14.29 -9.10 5.23
N ILE A 28 -15.02 -8.10 4.73
CA ILE A 28 -14.59 -6.69 4.87
C ILE A 28 -15.11 -6.19 6.22
N LEU A 29 -14.19 -5.98 7.16
CA LEU A 29 -14.49 -5.28 8.41
C LEU A 29 -14.24 -3.79 8.18
N ASP A 30 -15.24 -2.97 8.47
CA ASP A 30 -15.08 -1.52 8.53
C ASP A 30 -14.40 -1.18 9.86
N ILE A 31 -13.10 -0.90 9.81
CA ILE A 31 -12.23 -0.66 10.97
C ILE A 31 -11.44 0.61 10.69
N ASP A 32 -11.50 1.55 11.62
CA ASP A 32 -10.59 2.68 11.64
C ASP A 32 -9.30 2.26 12.35
N VAL A 33 -8.21 2.14 11.56
CA VAL A 33 -6.90 1.70 12.06
C VAL A 33 -6.36 2.57 13.22
N LEU A 34 -6.80 3.82 13.35
CA LEU A 34 -6.37 4.74 14.40
C LEU A 34 -7.22 4.63 15.66
N SER A 35 -8.54 4.52 15.53
CA SER A 35 -9.43 4.50 16.69
C SER A 35 -9.77 3.09 17.21
N ASP A 36 -9.88 2.11 16.33
CA ASP A 36 -10.31 0.76 16.69
C ASP A 36 -9.15 -0.19 17.03
N GLU A 37 -9.45 -1.29 17.72
CA GLU A 37 -8.48 -2.38 17.90
C GLU A 37 -8.42 -3.26 16.65
N LEU A 38 -7.20 -3.68 16.28
CA LEU A 38 -7.04 -4.66 15.20
C LEU A 38 -7.56 -6.03 15.66
N PRO A 39 -8.32 -6.73 14.80
CA PRO A 39 -8.85 -8.05 15.12
C PRO A 39 -7.68 -9.03 15.30
N PRO A 40 -7.73 -9.94 16.29
CA PRO A 40 -6.65 -10.88 16.55
C PRO A 40 -6.27 -11.67 15.31
N SER A 41 -5.02 -11.52 14.87
CA SER A 41 -4.45 -12.21 13.71
C SER A 41 -3.02 -12.66 14.03
N ASP A 42 -2.58 -13.70 13.33
CA ASP A 42 -1.18 -14.13 13.37
C ASP A 42 -0.24 -13.05 12.81
N GLY A 43 -0.69 -12.29 11.82
CA GLY A 43 0.03 -11.12 11.36
C GLY A 43 -0.81 -10.12 10.58
N TYR A 44 -0.21 -8.96 10.32
CA TYR A 44 -0.88 -7.82 9.68
C TYR A 44 -0.07 -7.32 8.50
N THR A 45 -0.76 -6.89 7.44
CA THR A 45 -0.13 -6.28 6.28
C THR A 45 -0.79 -4.96 5.91
N MET A 46 0.01 -4.01 5.44
CA MET A 46 -0.45 -2.73 4.89
C MET A 46 0.35 -2.42 3.64
N PHE A 47 -0.33 -2.00 2.57
CA PHE A 47 0.30 -1.71 1.28
C PHE A 47 -0.10 -0.33 0.80
N ASN A 48 0.89 0.50 0.44
CA ASN A 48 0.71 1.78 -0.22
C ASN A 48 -0.33 2.69 0.45
N ALA A 49 -0.28 2.76 1.79
CA ALA A 49 -1.25 3.51 2.59
C ALA A 49 -0.60 4.24 3.77
N PHE A 50 0.59 3.81 4.19
CA PHE A 50 1.28 4.32 5.37
C PHE A 50 1.63 5.81 5.24
N HIS A 51 1.89 6.27 4.01
CA HIS A 51 2.18 7.67 3.69
C HIS A 51 0.99 8.65 3.86
N HIS A 52 -0.22 8.14 4.12
CA HIS A 52 -1.37 8.98 4.47
C HIS A 52 -1.35 9.42 5.94
N PHE A 53 -0.62 8.70 6.79
CA PHE A 53 -0.57 8.94 8.22
C PHE A 53 0.61 9.84 8.59
N ASN A 54 0.43 10.66 9.61
CA ASN A 54 1.52 11.44 10.20
C ASN A 54 2.42 10.55 11.08
N THR A 55 3.56 11.07 11.53
CA THR A 55 4.54 10.29 12.32
C THR A 55 3.96 9.66 13.58
N GLN A 56 3.10 10.37 14.32
CA GLN A 56 2.50 9.84 15.55
C GLN A 56 1.52 8.70 15.25
N GLU A 57 0.70 8.88 14.21
CA GLU A 57 -0.24 7.87 13.74
C GLU A 57 0.49 6.63 13.20
N GLN A 58 1.58 6.81 12.46
CA GLN A 58 2.42 5.72 11.97
C GLN A 58 3.01 4.90 13.12
N GLU A 59 3.54 5.54 14.17
CA GLU A 59 4.02 4.86 15.38
C GLU A 59 2.90 4.06 16.05
N GLN A 60 1.71 4.66 16.21
CA GLN A 60 0.54 3.98 16.78
C GLN A 60 0.13 2.76 15.96
N ILE A 61 0.11 2.87 14.63
CA ILE A 61 -0.20 1.76 13.72
C ILE A 61 0.81 0.63 13.89
N LEU A 62 2.11 0.92 13.91
CA LEU A 62 3.14 -0.11 14.12
C LEU A 62 2.97 -0.81 15.47
N LEU A 63 2.71 -0.06 16.55
CA LEU A 63 2.44 -0.64 17.87
C LEU A 63 1.21 -1.55 17.87
N LYS A 64 0.12 -1.16 17.19
CA LYS A 64 -1.07 -2.01 17.04
C LYS A 64 -0.76 -3.29 16.26
N MET A 65 0.00 -3.19 15.17
CA MET A 65 0.42 -4.34 14.36
C MET A 65 1.37 -5.28 15.13
N SER A 66 2.21 -4.76 16.04
CA SER A 66 3.09 -5.55 16.90
C SER A 66 2.36 -6.51 17.86
N LYS A 67 1.03 -6.39 18.01
CA LYS A 67 0.22 -7.36 18.76
C LYS A 67 0.18 -8.76 18.10
N GLY A 68 0.43 -8.84 16.79
CA GLY A 68 0.56 -10.09 16.03
C GLY A 68 1.91 -10.78 16.24
N ASN A 69 2.13 -11.92 15.59
CA ASN A 69 3.43 -12.60 15.58
C ASN A 69 4.39 -12.02 14.52
N TRP A 70 3.83 -11.48 13.43
CA TRP A 70 4.59 -10.80 12.38
C TRP A 70 3.78 -9.66 11.73
N ALA A 71 4.46 -8.74 11.06
CA ALA A 71 3.83 -7.63 10.36
C ALA A 71 4.63 -7.15 9.14
N LEU A 72 3.94 -6.61 8.13
CA LEU A 72 4.55 -6.05 6.93
C LEU A 72 3.86 -4.74 6.54
N VAL A 73 4.61 -3.65 6.41
CA VAL A 73 4.13 -2.40 5.81
C VAL A 73 4.97 -2.11 4.59
N ALA A 74 4.38 -2.19 3.38
CA ALA A 74 5.10 -2.03 2.13
C ALA A 74 4.69 -0.74 1.40
N GLU A 75 5.66 0.13 1.16
CA GLU A 75 5.52 1.40 0.46
C GLU A 75 6.27 1.34 -0.89
N PRO A 76 5.54 1.21 -2.01
CA PRO A 76 6.17 1.12 -3.34
C PRO A 76 6.65 2.48 -3.84
N LEU A 77 6.16 3.57 -3.26
CA LEU A 77 6.58 4.92 -3.61
C LEU A 77 7.82 5.29 -2.82
N THR A 78 8.82 5.80 -3.51
CA THR A 78 10.00 6.41 -2.91
C THR A 78 10.09 7.87 -3.33
N PRO A 79 10.40 8.81 -2.41
CA PRO A 79 10.48 10.23 -2.72
C PRO A 79 11.75 10.51 -3.54
N SER A 80 11.67 10.34 -4.86
CA SER A 80 12.76 10.58 -5.80
C SER A 80 12.25 11.31 -7.04
N LEU A 81 13.13 12.08 -7.70
CA LEU A 81 12.78 12.76 -8.94
C LEU A 81 12.39 11.79 -10.06
N PHE A 82 12.98 10.59 -10.08
CA PHE A 82 12.64 9.53 -11.02
C PHE A 82 11.21 9.03 -10.78
N THR A 83 10.85 8.73 -9.52
CA THR A 83 9.48 8.31 -9.16
C THR A 83 8.48 9.43 -9.46
N PHE A 84 8.80 10.66 -9.09
CA PHE A 84 7.94 11.83 -9.31
C PHE A 84 7.65 12.05 -10.80
N THR A 85 8.68 12.04 -11.64
CA THR A 85 8.51 12.22 -13.09
C THR A 85 7.76 11.03 -13.71
N GLY A 86 8.05 9.80 -13.30
CA GLY A 86 7.33 8.60 -13.74
C GLY A 86 5.84 8.67 -13.44
N ILE A 87 5.47 9.04 -12.20
CA ILE A 87 4.07 9.23 -11.80
C ILE A 87 3.44 10.38 -12.60
N PHE A 88 4.08 11.55 -12.68
CA PHE A 88 3.59 12.69 -13.46
C PHE A 88 3.21 12.30 -14.90
N PHE A 89 4.12 11.61 -15.61
CA PHE A 89 3.87 11.21 -16.99
C PHE A 89 2.74 10.17 -17.08
N LEU A 90 2.73 9.19 -16.19
CA LEU A 90 1.75 8.10 -16.17
C LEU A 90 0.32 8.62 -15.88
N THR A 91 0.18 9.45 -14.85
CA THR A 91 -1.13 9.94 -14.38
C THR A 91 -1.58 11.24 -15.06
N GLY A 92 -0.67 11.92 -15.77
CA GLY A 92 -0.94 13.13 -16.52
C GLY A 92 -1.03 12.88 -18.04
N PRO A 93 0.00 13.21 -18.85
CA PRO A 93 -0.05 13.08 -20.31
C PRO A 93 -0.45 11.69 -20.81
N LEU A 94 0.13 10.62 -20.25
CA LEU A 94 -0.11 9.27 -20.72
C LEU A 94 -1.51 8.78 -20.34
N HIS A 95 -2.11 9.34 -19.29
CA HIS A 95 -3.50 9.04 -18.91
C HIS A 95 -4.47 9.32 -20.06
N PHE A 96 -4.30 10.42 -20.80
CA PHE A 96 -5.14 10.75 -21.95
C PHE A 96 -5.05 9.69 -23.07
N LEU A 97 -3.92 9.01 -23.22
CA LEU A 97 -3.77 7.93 -24.19
C LEU A 97 -4.33 6.60 -23.66
N LEU A 98 -4.14 6.32 -22.37
CA LEU A 98 -4.47 5.02 -21.77
C LEU A 98 -5.93 4.89 -21.32
N ALA A 99 -6.62 5.99 -21.00
CA ALA A 99 -8.00 6.00 -20.51
C ALA A 99 -9.01 5.09 -21.26
N PRO A 100 -8.99 4.97 -22.62
CA PRO A 100 -9.90 4.06 -23.34
C PRO A 100 -9.55 2.59 -23.20
N PHE A 101 -8.31 2.25 -22.84
CA PHE A 101 -7.83 0.88 -22.67
C PHE A 101 -7.91 0.40 -21.21
N VAL A 102 -8.23 1.28 -20.26
CA VAL A 102 -8.42 0.90 -18.85
C VAL A 102 -9.67 0.03 -18.70
N SER A 103 -9.52 -1.14 -18.09
CA SER A 103 -10.63 -2.05 -17.80
C SER A 103 -11.18 -1.85 -16.38
N PRO A 104 -12.51 -1.94 -16.15
CA PRO A 104 -13.55 -2.04 -17.18
C PRO A 104 -13.68 -0.74 -17.99
N PHE A 105 -14.06 -0.87 -19.26
CA PHE A 105 -14.33 0.28 -20.13
C PHE A 105 -15.48 1.12 -19.57
N SER A 106 -15.37 2.46 -19.65
CA SER A 106 -16.38 3.39 -19.14
C SER A 106 -16.45 4.66 -19.98
N TRP A 107 -17.62 4.92 -20.56
CA TRP A 107 -17.89 6.18 -21.27
C TRP A 107 -17.80 7.40 -20.35
N ALA A 108 -18.23 7.25 -19.10
CA ALA A 108 -18.09 8.31 -18.10
C ALA A 108 -16.63 8.69 -17.89
N ARG A 109 -15.71 7.70 -17.86
CA ARG A 109 -14.27 7.99 -17.77
C ARG A 109 -13.79 8.82 -18.96
N LEU A 110 -14.18 8.49 -20.19
CA LEU A 110 -13.76 9.27 -21.37
C LEU A 110 -14.31 10.70 -21.33
N PHE A 111 -15.56 10.88 -20.90
CA PHE A 111 -16.14 12.21 -20.72
C PHE A 111 -15.33 13.05 -19.71
N TRP A 112 -15.07 12.50 -18.52
CA TRP A 112 -14.33 13.19 -17.47
C TRP A 112 -12.82 13.32 -17.74
N THR A 113 -12.25 12.50 -18.64
CA THR A 113 -10.86 12.60 -19.08
C THR A 113 -10.68 13.62 -20.21
N TYR A 114 -11.54 13.63 -21.23
CA TYR A 114 -11.31 14.46 -22.43
C TYR A 114 -12.08 15.77 -22.46
N LEU A 115 -13.30 15.84 -21.92
CA LEU A 115 -14.12 17.05 -22.01
C LEU A 115 -13.88 18.01 -20.84
N LEU A 116 -13.83 17.49 -19.60
CA LEU A 116 -13.64 18.30 -18.38
C LEU A 116 -12.27 18.12 -17.68
N PRO A 117 -11.35 17.36 -18.29
CA PRO A 117 -10.15 16.72 -17.67
C PRO A 117 -10.09 16.51 -16.14
N VAL A 118 -11.20 16.26 -15.45
CA VAL A 118 -11.21 16.13 -13.99
C VAL A 118 -10.37 14.94 -13.54
N ILE A 119 -10.54 13.77 -14.17
CA ILE A 119 -9.83 12.55 -13.78
C ILE A 119 -8.31 12.73 -13.85
N PRO A 120 -7.69 13.10 -15.00
CA PRO A 120 -6.25 13.24 -15.08
C PRO A 120 -5.70 14.30 -14.10
N ILE A 121 -6.44 15.38 -13.83
CA ILE A 121 -6.03 16.39 -12.85
C ILE A 121 -6.00 15.79 -11.43
N VAL A 122 -7.09 15.17 -10.98
CA VAL A 122 -7.15 14.63 -9.61
C VAL A 122 -6.21 13.46 -9.42
N THR A 123 -6.09 12.55 -10.40
CA THR A 123 -5.18 11.39 -10.30
C THR A 123 -3.72 11.81 -10.35
N CYS A 124 -3.39 12.86 -11.13
CA CYS A 124 -2.04 13.37 -11.16
C CYS A 124 -1.69 14.07 -9.84
N TRP A 125 -2.56 14.93 -9.33
CA TRP A 125 -2.37 15.54 -8.03
C TRP A 125 -2.18 14.49 -6.92
N ASP A 126 -3.08 13.52 -6.84
CA ASP A 126 -3.04 12.44 -5.86
C ASP A 126 -1.72 11.66 -5.92
N GLY A 127 -1.34 11.19 -7.11
CA GLY A 127 -0.09 10.45 -7.29
C GLY A 127 1.15 11.27 -6.92
N LEU A 128 1.22 12.55 -7.31
CA LEU A 128 2.35 13.42 -6.96
C LEU A 128 2.42 13.67 -5.46
N VAL A 129 1.29 13.94 -4.81
CA VAL A 129 1.22 14.14 -3.37
C VAL A 129 1.64 12.87 -2.63
N SER A 130 1.24 11.69 -3.10
CA SER A 130 1.69 10.41 -2.53
C SER A 130 3.21 10.23 -2.66
N VAL A 131 3.83 10.59 -3.78
CA VAL A 131 5.31 10.55 -3.91
C VAL A 131 5.98 11.51 -2.93
N LEU A 132 5.42 12.70 -2.73
CA LEU A 132 5.98 13.70 -1.82
C LEU A 132 5.81 13.32 -0.34
N ARG A 133 4.73 12.62 0.01
CA ARG A 133 4.46 12.11 1.36
C ARG A 133 5.10 10.75 1.63
N ALA A 134 5.55 10.05 0.60
CA ALA A 134 6.14 8.74 0.74
C ALA A 134 7.33 8.79 1.71
N PRO A 135 7.38 7.89 2.70
CA PRO A 135 8.43 7.90 3.70
C PRO A 135 9.78 7.59 3.06
N SER A 136 10.82 8.34 3.43
CA SER A 136 12.18 8.03 2.99
C SER A 136 12.68 6.75 3.68
N PRO A 137 13.62 6.00 3.06
CA PRO A 137 14.19 4.82 3.72
C PRO A 137 14.84 5.14 5.07
N SER A 138 15.50 6.30 5.19
CA SER A 138 16.12 6.73 6.45
C SER A 138 15.10 7.07 7.53
N TYR A 139 13.94 7.61 7.15
CA TYR A 139 12.83 7.84 8.07
C TYR A 139 12.23 6.51 8.54
N LEU A 140 12.01 5.55 7.63
CA LEU A 140 11.53 4.23 7.98
C LEU A 140 12.49 3.50 8.93
N CYS A 141 13.81 3.63 8.75
CA CYS A 141 14.78 3.03 9.67
C CYS A 141 14.66 3.60 11.09
N GLN A 142 14.57 4.93 11.22
CA GLN A 142 14.37 5.58 12.51
C GLN A 142 13.05 5.17 13.17
N LEU A 143 11.99 5.07 12.37
CA LEU A 143 10.68 4.64 12.84
C LEU A 143 10.69 3.18 13.29
N ALA A 144 11.34 2.29 12.55
CA ALA A 144 11.52 0.88 12.91
C ALA A 144 12.28 0.72 14.23
N GLU A 145 13.38 1.47 14.40
CA GLU A 145 14.15 1.47 15.64
C GLU A 145 13.28 1.91 16.83
N LYS A 146 12.53 3.01 16.67
CA LYS A 146 11.65 3.53 17.71
C LYS A 146 10.48 2.61 18.05
N ALA A 147 9.93 1.91 17.07
CA ALA A 147 8.80 0.99 17.24
C ALA A 147 9.22 -0.40 17.77
N SER A 148 10.53 -0.71 17.75
CA SER A 148 11.05 -1.98 18.26
C SER A 148 11.14 -1.97 19.79
N ASP A 149 10.83 -3.10 20.42
CA ASP A 149 10.93 -3.27 21.87
C ASP A 149 11.51 -4.63 22.27
N SER A 150 11.37 -5.04 23.54
CA SER A 150 11.87 -6.32 24.04
C SER A 150 11.13 -7.55 23.47
N SER A 151 9.92 -7.37 22.95
CA SER A 151 9.02 -8.43 22.50
C SER A 151 8.91 -8.52 20.97
N PHE A 152 9.04 -7.40 20.27
CA PHE A 152 8.84 -7.30 18.83
C PHE A 152 9.93 -6.45 18.17
N ASN A 153 10.45 -6.94 17.05
CA ASN A 153 11.51 -6.28 16.30
C ASN A 153 11.01 -5.82 14.93
N TRP A 154 11.22 -4.54 14.62
CA TRP A 154 11.00 -3.96 13.31
C TRP A 154 12.34 -3.73 12.59
N SER A 155 12.36 -4.02 11.30
CA SER A 155 13.49 -3.71 10.39
C SER A 155 12.96 -3.14 9.08
N VAL A 156 13.83 -2.48 8.33
CA VAL A 156 13.51 -2.03 6.97
C VAL A 156 14.18 -2.96 5.97
N GLU A 157 13.40 -3.47 5.03
CA GLU A 157 13.86 -4.23 3.89
C GLU A 157 13.56 -3.49 2.59
N MET A 158 14.41 -3.71 1.59
CA MET A 158 14.25 -3.13 0.26
C MET A 158 14.07 -4.26 -0.75
N ALA A 159 12.84 -4.46 -1.23
CA ALA A 159 12.55 -5.47 -2.23
C ALA A 159 12.75 -4.89 -3.64
N PRO A 160 13.63 -5.47 -4.48
CA PRO A 160 13.79 -5.03 -5.87
C PRO A 160 12.59 -5.46 -6.73
N PHE A 161 12.22 -4.64 -7.71
CA PHE A 161 11.32 -5.01 -8.79
C PHE A 161 11.79 -4.41 -10.12
N SER A 162 11.16 -4.76 -11.23
CA SER A 162 11.63 -4.43 -12.60
C SER A 162 11.89 -2.94 -12.85
N PHE A 163 11.27 -2.04 -12.09
CA PHE A 163 11.37 -0.59 -12.31
C PHE A 163 11.71 0.20 -11.04
N GLY A 164 12.25 -0.45 -10.01
CA GLY A 164 12.63 0.24 -8.78
C GLY A 164 12.83 -0.66 -7.57
N ARG A 165 12.59 -0.08 -6.40
CA ARG A 165 12.62 -0.77 -5.11
C ARG A 165 11.39 -0.38 -4.30
N VAL A 166 10.85 -1.34 -3.57
CA VAL A 166 9.80 -1.14 -2.58
C VAL A 166 10.46 -1.12 -1.20
N SER A 167 10.19 -0.08 -0.42
CA SER A 167 10.61 -0.03 0.98
C SER A 167 9.56 -0.73 1.82
N ALA A 168 9.98 -1.67 2.67
CA ALA A 168 9.09 -2.43 3.53
C ALA A 168 9.57 -2.39 4.98
N LEU A 169 8.68 -2.08 5.91
CA LEU A 169 8.88 -2.37 7.32
C LEU A 169 8.46 -3.81 7.58
N VAL A 170 9.39 -4.61 8.08
CA VAL A 170 9.18 -6.03 8.42
C VAL A 170 9.26 -6.18 9.92
N GLY A 171 8.22 -6.77 10.50
CA GLY A 171 8.04 -6.94 11.92
C GLY A 171 7.96 -8.41 12.31
N SER A 172 8.62 -8.82 13.38
CA SER A 172 8.47 -10.16 13.95
C SER A 172 8.71 -10.18 15.45
N LYS A 173 8.05 -11.11 16.16
CA LYS A 173 8.35 -11.36 17.56
C LYS A 173 9.79 -11.83 17.74
N LYS A 174 10.46 -11.29 18.77
CA LYS A 174 11.77 -11.79 19.18
C LYS A 174 11.61 -13.21 19.72
N LYS A 175 12.40 -14.15 19.21
CA LYS A 175 12.48 -15.48 19.82
C LYS A 175 13.14 -15.31 21.20
N CYS A 176 12.51 -15.83 22.26
CA CYS A 176 13.20 -16.02 23.52
C CYS A 176 14.33 -17.02 23.28
N GLU A 177 15.58 -16.58 23.44
CA GLU A 177 16.73 -17.49 23.57
C GLU A 177 16.69 -18.25 24.90
#